data_AF-A0A1I6IMV6-F1
#
_entry.id   AF-A0A1I6IMV6-F1
#
_cell.length_a   1.000
_cell.length_b   1.000
_cell.length_c   1.000
_cell.angle_alpha   90.00
_cell.angle_beta   90.00
_cell.angle_gamma   90.00
#
_symmetry.space_group_name_H-M   'P 1'
#
loop_
_entity.id
_entity.type
_entity.pdbx_description
1 polymer ?
#
loop_
_entity_poly.entity_id
_entity_poly.type
_entity_poly.pdbx_seq_one_letter_code
_entity_poly.pdbx_strand_id
1 'polypeptide(L)'
;MTTTSPTAKQPGSTRVAVQRFGTFLSGMIMPNIPAFIAWGFITSFFIAVGWLGNWHPVADMLGGFGDVSKVGWQHAMTALAQDPDGKTFTQYVGLVGPMITYLLPLLIANTGGRMVYRERGGVVATIATMGVIVGTTIPMFLGAMIMGPLAGWITKQMDRLWEGRIRPGFEMLVNNFSAGILGMILAIAGFFGFGPVISAISAFLGTIVAWLVANGLLPLLSIIVEPAKVLFLNNAINHGVFTPLGIQQASQVGKSILFLIEANPGPGLGILLAFTFFGVGEAKATAPGAVIIQFFGGIHEIYFPYVLMKPILLVAAIAGGMTGVATNAIFGGGLKFPAAPGSIIAVTLAAAPAGVGNLLVVYLSVVLAATVSFLVSAVFLLRTRRRDLATEGAGDLAAAIAQTEANKGKESAALAGLRQQTASAQSAVATDRRISTIVFACDAGMGSSAMGASVLRNKFKKAGIDGVDVTNKAIANLDGTEDLIVTQQQLTDRARARNGEAMHVSVDNFMNSPRYDEVVEIVRKQHDGDA
;
A
#
# COMPACT_ATOMS: atom_id res chain seq x y z
N MET A 1 -7.50 39.88 15.78
CA MET A 1 -8.00 39.36 14.50
C MET A 1 -7.93 37.84 14.57
N THR A 2 -9.06 37.17 14.66
CA THR A 2 -9.17 35.71 14.68
C THR A 2 -9.19 35.20 13.24
N THR A 3 -8.11 34.54 12.83
CA THR A 3 -8.00 33.91 11.50
C THR A 3 -8.87 32.66 11.48
N THR A 4 -10.02 32.73 10.83
CA THR A 4 -10.86 31.58 10.52
C THR A 4 -10.19 30.73 9.44
N SER A 5 -9.79 29.52 9.80
CA SER A 5 -9.31 28.51 8.84
C SER A 5 -10.40 28.27 7.79
N PRO A 6 -10.07 28.21 6.49
CA PRO A 6 -11.06 27.98 5.46
C PRO A 6 -11.64 26.57 5.59
N THR A 7 -12.96 26.48 5.66
CA THR A 7 -13.72 25.23 5.67
C THR A 7 -13.39 24.42 4.41
N ALA A 8 -12.82 23.23 4.58
CA ALA A 8 -12.52 22.34 3.47
C ALA A 8 -13.78 22.05 2.65
N LYS A 9 -13.76 22.38 1.35
CA LYS A 9 -14.85 22.07 0.42
C LYS A 9 -15.14 20.57 0.45
N GLN A 10 -16.39 20.19 0.74
CA GLN A 10 -16.81 18.80 0.66
C GLN A 10 -16.62 18.27 -0.78
N PRO A 11 -16.05 17.07 -0.96
CA PRO A 11 -15.90 16.47 -2.28
C PRO A 11 -17.27 16.21 -2.91
N GLY A 12 -17.39 16.45 -4.23
CA GLY A 12 -18.65 16.24 -4.96
C GLY A 12 -19.16 14.79 -4.89
N SER A 13 -20.48 14.62 -4.87
CA SER A 13 -21.20 13.34 -4.69
C SER A 13 -20.66 12.19 -5.57
N THR A 14 -20.38 12.46 -6.85
CA THR A 14 -19.86 11.46 -7.79
C THR A 14 -18.48 10.95 -7.40
N ARG A 15 -17.59 11.83 -6.93
CA ARG A 15 -16.24 11.45 -6.49
C ARG A 15 -16.29 10.55 -5.26
N VAL A 16 -17.16 10.89 -4.31
CA VAL A 16 -17.39 10.08 -3.10
C VAL A 16 -17.91 8.69 -3.46
N ALA A 17 -18.80 8.59 -4.46
CA ALA A 17 -19.30 7.29 -4.94
C ALA A 17 -18.18 6.42 -5.54
N VAL A 18 -17.34 6.98 -6.42
CA VAL A 18 -16.21 6.23 -7.01
C VAL A 18 -15.18 5.81 -5.95
N GLN A 19 -14.90 6.67 -4.97
CA GLN A 19 -14.00 6.34 -3.86
C GLN A 19 -14.55 5.21 -2.98
N ARG A 20 -15.85 5.26 -2.64
CA ARG A 20 -16.52 4.17 -1.91
C ARG A 20 -16.48 2.87 -2.67
N PHE A 21 -16.74 2.92 -3.98
CA PHE A 21 -16.66 1.75 -4.86
C PHE A 21 -15.23 1.17 -4.91
N GLY A 22 -14.21 2.02 -5.09
CA GLY A 22 -12.81 1.58 -5.07
C GLY A 22 -12.37 1.00 -3.73
N THR A 23 -12.81 1.60 -2.62
CA THR A 23 -12.54 1.09 -1.27
C THR A 23 -13.20 -0.27 -1.06
N PHE A 24 -14.41 -0.44 -1.59
CA PHE A 24 -15.12 -1.72 -1.54
C PHE A 24 -14.36 -2.81 -2.33
N LEU A 25 -13.97 -2.53 -3.58
CA LEU A 25 -13.18 -3.49 -4.39
C LEU A 25 -11.84 -3.84 -3.75
N SER A 26 -11.13 -2.84 -3.22
CA SER A 26 -9.88 -3.06 -2.48
C SER A 26 -10.10 -3.91 -1.23
N GLY A 27 -11.19 -3.68 -0.49
CA GLY A 27 -11.58 -4.50 0.66
C GLY A 27 -11.79 -5.99 0.31
N MET A 28 -12.14 -6.29 -0.94
CA MET A 28 -12.27 -7.66 -1.43
C MET A 28 -10.92 -8.31 -1.79
N ILE A 29 -9.93 -7.53 -2.25
CA ILE A 29 -8.63 -8.05 -2.69
C ILE A 29 -7.57 -8.01 -1.60
N MET A 30 -7.47 -6.91 -0.83
CA MET A 30 -6.40 -6.70 0.16
C MET A 30 -6.25 -7.84 1.17
N PRO A 31 -7.32 -8.35 1.81
CA PRO A 31 -7.18 -9.47 2.75
C PRO A 31 -6.66 -10.76 2.10
N ASN A 32 -6.76 -10.86 0.78
CA ASN A 32 -6.39 -12.03 0.00
C ASN A 32 -5.01 -11.89 -0.67
N ILE A 33 -4.32 -10.75 -0.54
CA ILE A 33 -2.97 -10.53 -1.09
C ILE A 33 -1.98 -11.66 -0.74
N PRO A 34 -1.93 -12.20 0.50
CA PRO A 34 -1.05 -13.32 0.82
C PRO A 34 -1.25 -14.53 -0.10
N ALA A 35 -2.49 -14.82 -0.53
CA ALA A 35 -2.78 -15.93 -1.45
C ALA A 35 -2.26 -15.65 -2.87
N PHE A 36 -2.37 -14.41 -3.35
CA PHE A 36 -1.79 -14.01 -4.64
C PHE A 36 -0.26 -14.10 -4.62
N ILE A 37 0.37 -13.68 -3.53
CA ILE A 37 1.83 -13.78 -3.33
C ILE A 37 2.26 -15.25 -3.32
N ALA A 38 1.57 -16.11 -2.56
CA ALA A 38 1.86 -17.53 -2.51
C ALA A 38 1.73 -18.19 -3.90
N TRP A 39 0.64 -17.89 -4.62
CA TRP A 39 0.47 -18.34 -6.00
C TRP A 39 1.59 -17.85 -6.92
N GLY A 40 1.98 -16.59 -6.81
CA GLY A 40 3.07 -16.00 -7.59
C GLY A 40 4.40 -16.71 -7.35
N PHE A 41 4.75 -16.99 -6.09
CA PHE A 41 5.95 -17.76 -5.76
C PHE A 41 5.90 -19.18 -6.30
N ILE A 42 4.80 -19.91 -6.09
CA ILE A 42 4.65 -21.28 -6.59
C ILE A 42 4.80 -21.30 -8.11
N THR A 43 4.14 -20.38 -8.81
CA THR A 43 4.26 -20.21 -10.26
C THR A 43 5.69 -19.89 -10.68
N SER A 44 6.41 -19.10 -9.90
CA SER A 44 7.76 -18.65 -10.25
C SER A 44 8.83 -19.71 -10.02
N PHE A 45 8.69 -20.49 -8.95
CA PHE A 45 9.64 -21.55 -8.63
C PHE A 45 9.38 -22.79 -9.48
N PHE A 46 8.14 -23.25 -9.53
CA PHE A 46 7.88 -24.64 -9.87
C PHE A 46 7.41 -24.90 -11.28
N ILE A 47 7.00 -23.92 -12.08
CA ILE A 47 6.62 -24.17 -13.49
C ILE A 47 7.85 -24.54 -14.35
N ALA A 48 7.62 -25.07 -15.56
CA ALA A 48 8.69 -25.48 -16.48
C ALA A 48 9.72 -24.38 -16.76
N VAL A 49 9.27 -23.13 -16.92
CA VAL A 49 10.12 -21.95 -17.12
C VAL A 49 10.43 -21.20 -15.81
N GLY A 50 10.21 -21.85 -14.66
CA GLY A 50 10.46 -21.32 -13.33
C GLY A 50 11.90 -21.54 -12.89
N TRP A 51 12.31 -20.89 -11.80
CA TRP A 51 13.68 -20.98 -11.27
C TRP A 51 14.11 -22.39 -10.89
N LEU A 52 13.16 -23.18 -10.37
CA LEU A 52 13.36 -24.57 -10.03
C LEU A 52 12.69 -25.49 -11.05
N GLY A 53 12.42 -25.02 -12.28
CA GLY A 53 11.78 -25.83 -13.32
C GLY A 53 12.55 -27.11 -13.68
N ASN A 54 13.88 -27.07 -13.54
CA ASN A 54 14.77 -28.23 -13.73
C ASN A 54 14.86 -29.15 -12.50
N TRP A 55 14.17 -28.83 -11.39
CA TRP A 55 14.23 -29.61 -10.15
C TRP A 55 13.26 -30.79 -10.23
N HIS A 56 13.66 -31.81 -10.97
CA HIS A 56 12.88 -33.03 -11.13
C HIS A 56 13.00 -33.95 -9.90
N PRO A 57 11.92 -34.61 -9.46
CA PRO A 57 10.55 -34.55 -10.00
C PRO A 57 9.65 -33.50 -9.34
N VAL A 58 10.16 -32.70 -8.40
CA VAL A 58 9.34 -31.78 -7.58
C VAL A 58 8.65 -30.71 -8.42
N ALA A 59 9.38 -30.12 -9.37
CA ALA A 59 8.85 -29.10 -10.26
C ALA A 59 7.73 -29.64 -11.16
N ASP A 60 7.95 -30.84 -11.72
CA ASP A 60 6.97 -31.57 -12.53
C ASP A 60 5.63 -31.75 -11.81
N MET A 61 5.69 -32.04 -10.51
CA MET A 61 4.53 -32.27 -9.65
C MET A 61 3.84 -30.96 -9.24
N LEU A 62 4.60 -29.98 -8.74
CA LEU A 62 4.05 -28.74 -8.20
C LEU A 62 3.63 -27.73 -9.28
N GLY A 63 4.39 -27.67 -10.37
CA GLY A 63 4.15 -26.78 -11.50
C GLY A 63 3.14 -27.28 -12.51
N GLY A 64 2.79 -28.58 -12.48
CA GLY A 64 1.70 -29.14 -13.29
C GLY A 64 2.03 -29.34 -14.77
N PHE A 65 3.25 -29.78 -15.08
CA PHE A 65 3.69 -30.10 -16.45
C PHE A 65 4.40 -31.46 -16.53
N GLY A 66 4.52 -32.17 -15.41
CA GLY A 66 5.14 -33.49 -15.35
C GLY A 66 4.27 -34.59 -15.94
N ASP A 67 4.89 -35.46 -16.75
CA ASP A 67 4.29 -36.71 -17.22
C ASP A 67 4.26 -37.75 -16.08
N VAL A 68 3.07 -38.25 -15.76
CA VAL A 68 2.84 -39.23 -14.70
C VAL A 68 3.61 -40.52 -14.93
N SER A 69 3.78 -40.93 -16.20
CA SER A 69 4.52 -42.14 -16.55
C SER A 69 5.99 -42.09 -16.14
N LYS A 70 6.53 -40.88 -15.92
CA LYS A 70 7.95 -40.66 -15.56
C LYS A 70 8.16 -40.51 -14.05
N VAL A 71 7.18 -39.97 -13.32
CA VAL A 71 7.33 -39.63 -11.90
C VAL A 71 6.63 -40.63 -10.97
N GLY A 72 5.49 -41.22 -11.39
CA GLY A 72 4.81 -42.29 -10.64
C GLY A 72 4.13 -41.89 -9.33
N TRP A 73 3.80 -40.61 -9.10
CA TRP A 73 3.12 -40.16 -7.88
C TRP A 73 1.60 -40.40 -7.97
N GLN A 74 1.15 -41.53 -7.45
CA GLN A 74 -0.23 -42.02 -7.64
C GLN A 74 -1.34 -41.22 -6.94
N HIS A 75 -1.00 -40.35 -5.97
CA HIS A 75 -1.98 -39.60 -5.18
C HIS A 75 -2.29 -38.21 -5.76
N ALA A 76 -1.49 -37.78 -6.75
CA ALA A 76 -1.63 -36.46 -7.33
C ALA A 76 -2.83 -36.39 -8.25
N MET A 77 -3.49 -35.24 -8.32
CA MET A 77 -4.50 -35.00 -9.35
C MET A 77 -3.83 -34.90 -10.73
N THR A 78 -4.41 -35.56 -11.71
CA THR A 78 -3.88 -35.62 -13.08
C THR A 78 -4.93 -35.20 -14.11
N ALA A 79 -4.48 -34.64 -15.23
CA ALA A 79 -5.31 -34.32 -16.38
C ALA A 79 -4.65 -34.81 -17.67
N LEU A 80 -5.43 -34.97 -18.74
CA LEU A 80 -4.88 -35.27 -20.06
C LEU A 80 -4.29 -34.00 -20.66
N ALA A 81 -3.11 -34.12 -21.26
CA ALA A 81 -2.47 -33.09 -22.06
C ALA A 81 -1.96 -33.66 -23.38
N GLN A 82 -1.70 -32.79 -24.34
CA GLN A 82 -1.10 -33.14 -25.62
C GLN A 82 0.28 -32.51 -25.74
N ASP A 83 1.25 -33.30 -26.19
CA ASP A 83 2.56 -32.79 -26.57
C ASP A 83 2.50 -32.06 -27.94
N PRO A 84 3.57 -31.36 -28.35
CA PRO A 84 3.63 -30.69 -29.66
C PRO A 84 3.44 -31.63 -30.87
N ASP A 85 3.69 -32.93 -30.70
CA ASP A 85 3.53 -33.95 -31.73
C ASP A 85 2.10 -34.54 -31.75
N GLY A 86 1.20 -34.02 -30.90
CA GLY A 86 -0.20 -34.42 -30.80
C GLY A 86 -0.43 -35.70 -29.98
N LYS A 87 0.59 -36.25 -29.32
CA LYS A 87 0.44 -37.42 -28.45
C LYS A 87 -0.16 -37.00 -27.12
N THR A 88 -1.23 -37.69 -26.74
CA THR A 88 -1.88 -37.48 -25.46
C THR A 88 -1.12 -38.21 -24.35
N PHE A 89 -0.80 -37.51 -23.27
CA PHE A 89 -0.20 -38.07 -22.06
C PHE A 89 -0.94 -37.59 -20.82
N THR A 90 -0.72 -38.28 -19.70
CA THR A 90 -1.31 -37.91 -18.42
C THR A 90 -0.32 -36.99 -17.69
N GLN A 91 -0.72 -35.74 -17.48
CA GLN A 91 0.08 -34.74 -16.77
C GLN A 91 -0.44 -34.48 -15.36
N TYR A 92 0.43 -34.05 -14.44
CA TYR A 92 -0.01 -33.52 -13.15
C TYR A 92 -0.75 -32.20 -13.33
N VAL A 93 -1.81 -31.98 -12.56
CA VAL A 93 -2.53 -30.69 -12.52
C VAL A 93 -1.70 -29.59 -11.85
N GLY A 94 -0.88 -29.98 -10.87
CA GLY A 94 -0.08 -29.04 -10.07
C GLY A 94 -0.90 -28.10 -9.20
N LEU A 95 -0.23 -27.16 -8.54
CA LEU A 95 -0.87 -26.18 -7.64
C LEU A 95 -1.26 -24.89 -8.37
N VAL A 96 -0.52 -24.51 -9.41
CA VAL A 96 -0.67 -23.21 -10.10
C VAL A 96 -2.08 -23.04 -10.68
N GLY A 97 -2.56 -24.03 -11.44
CA GLY A 97 -3.86 -24.01 -12.09
C GLY A 97 -5.03 -23.96 -11.10
N PRO A 98 -5.13 -24.88 -10.14
CA PRO A 98 -6.21 -24.87 -9.14
C PRO A 98 -6.23 -23.59 -8.29
N MET A 99 -5.08 -23.03 -7.96
CA MET A 99 -5.02 -21.79 -7.19
C MET A 99 -5.61 -20.61 -7.97
N ILE A 100 -5.24 -20.43 -9.24
CA ILE A 100 -5.73 -19.30 -10.05
C ILE A 100 -7.20 -19.45 -10.46
N THR A 101 -7.65 -20.68 -10.72
CA THR A 101 -9.01 -20.96 -11.18
C THR A 101 -10.02 -21.02 -10.05
N TYR A 102 -9.65 -21.62 -8.90
CA TYR A 102 -10.58 -21.84 -7.78
C TYR A 102 -10.23 -21.02 -6.56
N LEU A 103 -9.03 -21.19 -5.99
CA LEU A 103 -8.69 -20.61 -4.69
C LEU A 103 -8.85 -19.08 -4.67
N LEU A 104 -8.22 -18.39 -5.61
CA LEU A 104 -8.19 -16.92 -5.59
C LEU A 104 -9.59 -16.32 -5.87
N PRO A 105 -10.35 -16.75 -6.89
CA PRO A 105 -11.71 -16.24 -7.10
C PRO A 105 -12.65 -16.54 -5.92
N LEU A 106 -12.59 -17.74 -5.33
CA LEU A 106 -13.45 -18.11 -4.19
C LEU A 106 -13.12 -17.27 -2.94
N LEU A 107 -11.85 -16.98 -2.68
CA LEU A 107 -11.44 -16.08 -1.60
C LEU A 107 -12.01 -14.67 -1.77
N ILE A 108 -11.94 -14.12 -2.99
CA ILE A 108 -12.50 -12.80 -3.32
C ILE A 108 -14.02 -12.80 -3.12
N ALA A 109 -14.71 -13.83 -3.62
CA ALA A 109 -16.15 -13.95 -3.46
C ALA A 109 -16.57 -14.04 -2.00
N ASN A 110 -15.86 -14.87 -1.21
CA ASN A 110 -16.09 -15.01 0.22
C ASN A 110 -15.91 -13.68 0.96
N THR A 111 -14.83 -12.95 0.68
CA THR A 111 -14.59 -11.62 1.26
C THR A 111 -15.68 -10.63 0.86
N GLY A 112 -16.07 -10.58 -0.42
CA GLY A 112 -17.16 -9.72 -0.90
C GLY A 112 -18.50 -10.04 -0.27
N GLY A 113 -18.84 -11.32 -0.14
CA GLY A 113 -20.04 -11.78 0.56
C GLY A 113 -20.03 -11.40 2.04
N ARG A 114 -18.89 -11.54 2.73
CA ARG A 114 -18.69 -11.12 4.13
C ARG A 114 -18.83 -9.62 4.34
N MET A 115 -18.34 -8.83 3.40
CA MET A 115 -18.49 -7.36 3.46
C MET A 115 -19.96 -6.92 3.38
N VAL A 116 -20.82 -7.70 2.72
CA VAL A 116 -22.25 -7.39 2.59
C VAL A 116 -23.09 -8.00 3.72
N TYR A 117 -22.85 -9.26 4.07
CA TYR A 117 -23.68 -10.00 5.03
C TYR A 117 -22.91 -11.03 5.88
N ARG A 118 -21.69 -10.65 6.32
CA ARG A 118 -20.83 -11.42 7.26
C ARG A 118 -20.64 -12.88 6.80
N GLU A 119 -20.38 -13.78 7.75
CA GLU A 119 -20.02 -15.18 7.47
C GLU A 119 -21.00 -15.91 6.56
N ARG A 120 -22.31 -15.76 6.78
CA ARG A 120 -23.33 -16.40 5.92
C ARG A 120 -23.27 -15.89 4.49
N GLY A 121 -23.14 -14.58 4.31
CA GLY A 121 -22.96 -13.98 2.98
C GLY A 121 -21.72 -14.52 2.28
N GLY A 122 -20.61 -14.72 3.00
CA GLY A 122 -19.38 -15.30 2.47
C GLY A 122 -19.52 -16.76 2.00
N VAL A 123 -20.18 -17.60 2.80
CA VAL A 123 -20.42 -19.01 2.45
C VAL A 123 -21.30 -19.12 1.20
N VAL A 124 -22.43 -18.41 1.16
CA VAL A 124 -23.33 -18.42 -0.01
C VAL A 124 -22.64 -17.86 -1.25
N ALA A 125 -21.86 -16.79 -1.09
CA ALA A 125 -21.04 -16.23 -2.17
C ALA A 125 -20.02 -17.21 -2.75
N THR A 126 -19.38 -18.00 -1.90
CA THR A 126 -18.42 -19.03 -2.30
C THR A 126 -19.09 -20.12 -3.14
N ILE A 127 -20.23 -20.65 -2.66
CA ILE A 127 -21.01 -21.67 -3.38
C ILE A 127 -21.47 -21.12 -4.73
N ALA A 128 -22.05 -19.92 -4.74
CA ALA A 128 -22.55 -19.27 -5.94
C ALA A 128 -21.45 -19.02 -6.99
N THR A 129 -20.27 -18.59 -6.54
CA THR A 129 -19.12 -18.31 -7.42
C THR A 129 -18.54 -19.59 -8.02
N MET A 130 -18.69 -20.74 -7.36
CA MET A 130 -18.30 -22.02 -7.96
C MET A 130 -19.04 -22.27 -9.27
N GLY A 131 -20.34 -21.95 -9.32
CA GLY A 131 -21.13 -22.01 -10.56
C GLY A 131 -20.57 -21.09 -11.65
N VAL A 132 -20.19 -19.86 -11.29
CA VAL A 132 -19.57 -18.89 -12.22
C VAL A 132 -18.24 -19.41 -12.76
N ILE A 133 -17.38 -20.00 -11.91
CA ILE A 133 -16.08 -20.54 -12.31
C ILE A 133 -16.26 -21.67 -13.33
N VAL A 134 -17.09 -22.68 -13.02
CA VAL A 134 -17.27 -23.85 -13.88
C VAL A 134 -17.99 -23.51 -15.20
N GLY A 135 -18.74 -22.41 -15.24
CA GLY A 135 -19.40 -21.94 -16.46
C GLY A 135 -18.46 -21.35 -17.52
N THR A 136 -17.14 -21.29 -17.28
CA THR A 136 -16.18 -20.61 -18.16
C THR A 136 -14.81 -21.29 -18.21
N THR A 137 -13.99 -20.91 -19.20
CA THR A 137 -12.61 -21.41 -19.36
C THR A 137 -11.54 -20.42 -18.90
N ILE A 138 -11.93 -19.27 -18.36
CA ILE A 138 -11.01 -18.18 -17.96
C ILE A 138 -11.15 -17.98 -16.44
N PRO A 139 -10.07 -17.71 -15.68
CA PRO A 139 -10.16 -17.41 -14.26
C PRO A 139 -11.15 -16.27 -13.93
N MET A 140 -12.17 -16.57 -13.12
CA MET A 140 -13.33 -15.69 -12.88
C MET A 140 -13.11 -14.67 -11.75
N PHE A 141 -12.05 -13.87 -11.81
CA PHE A 141 -11.80 -12.79 -10.84
C PHE A 141 -12.90 -11.72 -10.86
N LEU A 142 -13.25 -11.21 -12.06
CA LEU A 142 -14.33 -10.23 -12.21
C LEU A 142 -15.70 -10.84 -11.86
N GLY A 143 -15.92 -12.10 -12.26
CA GLY A 143 -17.11 -12.85 -11.90
C GLY A 143 -17.27 -12.96 -10.38
N ALA A 144 -16.21 -13.31 -9.65
CA ALA A 144 -16.19 -13.37 -8.19
C ALA A 144 -16.42 -12.00 -7.54
N MET A 145 -15.83 -10.94 -8.09
CA MET A 145 -16.01 -9.57 -7.58
C MET A 145 -17.45 -9.08 -7.67
N ILE A 146 -18.20 -9.53 -8.68
CA ILE A 146 -19.62 -9.19 -8.85
C ILE A 146 -20.50 -10.17 -8.06
N MET A 147 -20.26 -11.48 -8.22
CA MET A 147 -21.11 -12.52 -7.64
C MET A 147 -21.03 -12.55 -6.12
N GLY A 148 -19.88 -12.27 -5.52
CA GLY A 148 -19.71 -12.33 -4.06
C GLY A 148 -20.63 -11.36 -3.31
N PRO A 149 -20.52 -10.04 -3.56
CA PRO A 149 -21.42 -9.04 -2.98
C PRO A 149 -22.89 -9.26 -3.35
N LEU A 150 -23.17 -9.67 -4.59
CA LEU A 150 -24.53 -9.95 -5.05
C LEU A 150 -25.16 -11.09 -4.25
N ALA A 151 -24.46 -12.22 -4.13
CA ALA A 151 -24.92 -13.37 -3.35
C ALA A 151 -25.10 -13.01 -1.87
N GLY A 152 -24.17 -12.24 -1.28
CA GLY A 152 -24.32 -11.72 0.07
C GLY A 152 -25.54 -10.81 0.23
N TRP A 153 -25.84 -9.96 -0.76
CA TRP A 153 -27.01 -9.09 -0.75
C TRP A 153 -28.31 -9.89 -0.88
N ILE A 154 -28.37 -10.88 -1.78
CA ILE A 154 -29.55 -11.75 -1.93
C ILE A 154 -29.78 -12.55 -0.65
N THR A 155 -28.71 -13.05 -0.01
CA THR A 155 -28.79 -13.73 1.29
C THR A 155 -29.42 -12.82 2.35
N LYS A 156 -28.96 -11.56 2.42
CA LYS A 156 -29.53 -10.55 3.32
C LYS A 156 -31.01 -10.30 3.06
N GLN A 157 -31.45 -10.25 1.80
CA GLN A 157 -32.87 -10.06 1.48
C GLN A 157 -33.69 -11.30 1.82
N MET A 158 -33.15 -12.50 1.57
CA MET A 158 -33.81 -13.74 1.93
C MET A 158 -34.05 -13.81 3.44
N ASP A 159 -33.02 -13.57 4.26
CA ASP A 159 -33.14 -13.69 5.72
C ASP A 159 -34.15 -12.70 6.32
N ARG A 160 -34.28 -11.50 5.74
CA ARG A 160 -35.32 -10.53 6.14
C ARG A 160 -36.74 -11.08 6.06
N LEU A 161 -36.99 -12.05 5.18
CA LEU A 161 -38.32 -12.68 5.06
C LEU A 161 -38.65 -13.56 6.27
N TRP A 162 -37.64 -14.04 7.00
CA TRP A 162 -37.77 -14.99 8.11
C TRP A 162 -37.44 -14.37 9.48
N GLU A 163 -36.97 -13.11 9.52
CA GLU A 163 -36.71 -12.37 10.76
C GLU A 163 -37.95 -12.36 11.68
N GLY A 164 -37.78 -12.81 12.92
CA GLY A 164 -38.86 -12.88 13.92
C GLY A 164 -39.94 -13.94 13.66
N ARG A 165 -39.83 -14.74 12.58
CA ARG A 165 -40.79 -15.80 12.22
C ARG A 165 -40.35 -17.19 12.67
N ILE A 166 -39.05 -17.36 12.96
CA ILE A 166 -38.46 -18.66 13.30
C ILE A 166 -38.58 -18.92 14.81
N ARG A 167 -39.00 -20.13 15.17
CA ARG A 167 -39.07 -20.54 16.58
C ARG A 167 -37.67 -20.66 17.18
N PRO A 168 -37.46 -20.27 18.45
CA PRO A 168 -36.20 -20.47 19.15
C PRO A 168 -35.75 -21.95 19.07
N GLY A 169 -34.46 -22.17 18.80
CA GLY A 169 -33.87 -23.50 18.61
C GLY A 169 -33.90 -24.04 17.17
N PHE A 170 -34.75 -23.52 16.29
CA PHE A 170 -34.76 -23.88 14.86
C PHE A 170 -33.96 -22.93 13.98
N GLU A 171 -33.49 -21.80 14.52
CA GLU A 171 -32.78 -20.75 13.79
C GLU A 171 -31.57 -21.29 13.02
N MET A 172 -30.72 -22.09 13.67
CA MET A 172 -29.53 -22.65 13.01
C MET A 172 -29.90 -23.59 11.87
N LEU A 173 -30.96 -24.39 12.03
CA LEU A 173 -31.43 -25.31 10.99
C LEU A 173 -31.94 -24.54 9.77
N VAL A 174 -32.85 -23.59 9.99
CA VAL A 174 -33.43 -22.77 8.93
C VAL A 174 -32.32 -21.95 8.24
N ASN A 175 -31.40 -21.37 9.01
CA ASN A 175 -30.30 -20.57 8.48
C ASN A 175 -29.35 -21.37 7.59
N ASN A 176 -29.02 -22.61 7.97
CA ASN A 176 -28.12 -23.46 7.17
C ASN A 176 -28.82 -24.00 5.92
N PHE A 177 -30.06 -24.48 6.04
CA PHE A 177 -30.82 -25.00 4.89
C PHE A 177 -31.15 -23.90 3.88
N SER A 178 -31.57 -22.71 4.34
CA SER A 178 -31.86 -21.59 3.45
C SER A 178 -30.61 -21.11 2.72
N ALA A 179 -29.47 -21.00 3.41
CA ALA A 179 -28.20 -20.63 2.80
C ALA A 179 -27.74 -21.69 1.78
N GLY A 180 -27.91 -22.98 2.08
CA GLY A 180 -27.57 -24.07 1.16
C GLY A 180 -28.43 -24.06 -0.10
N ILE A 181 -29.75 -23.95 0.04
CA ILE A 181 -30.70 -23.90 -1.09
C ILE A 181 -30.45 -22.65 -1.94
N LEU A 182 -30.30 -21.49 -1.30
CA LEU A 182 -29.99 -20.25 -2.01
C LEU A 182 -28.65 -20.34 -2.75
N GLY A 183 -27.63 -20.86 -2.08
CA GLY A 183 -26.31 -21.08 -2.69
C GLY A 183 -26.39 -21.99 -3.92
N MET A 184 -27.14 -23.08 -3.84
CA MET A 184 -27.40 -23.98 -4.97
C MET A 184 -28.07 -23.25 -6.14
N ILE A 185 -29.16 -22.50 -5.87
CA ILE A 185 -29.89 -21.76 -6.90
C ILE A 185 -28.97 -20.73 -7.57
N LEU A 186 -28.23 -19.96 -6.76
CA LEU A 186 -27.30 -18.94 -7.26
C LEU A 186 -26.12 -19.56 -8.02
N ALA A 187 -25.64 -20.75 -7.65
CA ALA A 187 -24.60 -21.46 -8.40
C ALA A 187 -25.10 -21.89 -9.78
N ILE A 188 -26.31 -22.47 -9.86
CA ILE A 188 -26.92 -22.86 -11.15
C ILE A 188 -27.14 -21.62 -12.02
N ALA A 189 -27.66 -20.52 -11.44
CA ALA A 189 -27.84 -19.26 -12.14
C ALA A 189 -26.49 -18.66 -12.60
N GLY A 190 -25.45 -18.73 -11.77
CA GLY A 190 -24.10 -18.30 -12.10
C GLY A 190 -23.52 -19.10 -13.27
N PHE A 191 -23.71 -20.42 -13.28
CA PHE A 191 -23.22 -21.32 -14.32
C PHE A 191 -23.76 -20.96 -15.71
N PHE A 192 -25.08 -20.76 -15.84
CA PHE A 192 -25.70 -20.44 -17.14
C PHE A 192 -25.67 -18.94 -17.48
N GLY A 193 -25.81 -18.06 -16.48
CA GLY A 193 -26.04 -16.64 -16.71
C GLY A 193 -24.77 -15.78 -16.75
N PHE A 194 -23.80 -16.04 -15.87
CA PHE A 194 -22.65 -15.16 -15.71
C PHE A 194 -21.57 -15.39 -16.77
N GLY A 195 -21.37 -16.64 -17.20
CA GLY A 195 -20.29 -16.98 -18.12
C GLY A 195 -20.24 -16.12 -19.39
N PRO A 196 -21.35 -16.00 -20.15
CA PRO A 196 -21.38 -15.17 -21.36
C PRO A 196 -21.16 -13.68 -21.08
N VAL A 197 -21.78 -13.15 -20.02
CA VAL A 197 -21.72 -11.72 -19.69
C VAL A 197 -20.30 -11.31 -19.28
N ILE A 198 -19.68 -12.07 -18.38
CA ILE A 198 -18.33 -11.75 -17.90
C ILE A 198 -17.29 -11.98 -19.01
N SER A 199 -17.48 -13.01 -19.84
CA SER A 199 -16.60 -13.24 -20.99
C SER A 199 -16.69 -12.11 -22.01
N ALA A 200 -17.91 -11.60 -22.29
CA ALA A 200 -18.10 -10.45 -23.18
C ALA A 200 -17.44 -9.17 -22.64
N ILE A 201 -17.59 -8.88 -21.33
CA ILE A 201 -16.93 -7.74 -20.69
C ILE A 201 -15.40 -7.88 -20.77
N SER A 202 -14.87 -9.06 -20.45
CA SER A 202 -13.44 -9.31 -20.46
C SER A 202 -12.86 -9.23 -21.88
N ALA A 203 -13.56 -9.76 -22.88
CA ALA A 203 -13.17 -9.65 -24.30
C ALA A 203 -13.19 -8.21 -24.79
N PHE A 204 -14.19 -7.42 -24.39
CA PHE A 204 -14.28 -6.00 -24.72
C PHE A 204 -13.12 -5.20 -24.11
N LEU A 205 -12.87 -5.38 -22.81
CA LEU A 205 -11.73 -4.73 -22.12
C LEU A 205 -10.39 -5.18 -22.71
N GLY A 206 -10.26 -6.47 -23.04
CA GLY A 206 -9.10 -7.04 -23.73
C GLY A 206 -8.87 -6.40 -25.09
N THR A 207 -9.94 -6.14 -25.86
CA THR A 207 -9.87 -5.45 -27.16
C THR A 207 -9.33 -4.03 -27.01
N ILE A 208 -9.77 -3.30 -25.98
CA ILE A 208 -9.27 -1.95 -25.70
C ILE A 208 -7.77 -1.98 -25.40
N VAL A 209 -7.33 -2.89 -24.53
CA VAL A 209 -5.90 -3.04 -24.19
C VAL A 209 -5.09 -3.42 -25.43
N ALA A 210 -5.56 -4.40 -26.21
CA ALA A 210 -4.90 -4.83 -27.44
C ALA A 210 -4.76 -3.68 -28.44
N TRP A 211 -5.80 -2.86 -28.61
CA TRP A 211 -5.76 -1.68 -29.46
C TRP A 211 -4.76 -0.63 -28.96
N LEU A 212 -4.70 -0.37 -27.66
CA LEU A 212 -3.73 0.55 -27.07
C LEU A 212 -2.29 0.07 -27.27
N VAL A 213 -2.05 -1.23 -27.15
CA VAL A 213 -0.73 -1.83 -27.38
C VAL A 213 -0.37 -1.74 -28.86
N ALA A 214 -1.28 -2.14 -29.77
CA ALA A 214 -1.03 -2.17 -31.21
C ALA A 214 -0.72 -0.79 -31.80
N ASN A 215 -1.31 0.27 -31.24
CA ASN A 215 -1.08 1.65 -31.67
C ASN A 215 0.01 2.38 -30.85
N GLY A 216 0.68 1.69 -29.92
CA GLY A 216 1.69 2.32 -29.05
C GLY A 216 1.14 3.40 -28.10
N LEU A 217 -0.18 3.39 -27.86
CA LEU A 217 -0.90 4.38 -27.04
C LEU A 217 -0.98 4.00 -25.55
N LEU A 218 -0.50 2.81 -25.18
CA LEU A 218 -0.48 2.35 -23.79
C LEU A 218 0.12 3.37 -22.80
N PRO A 219 1.20 4.12 -23.13
CA PRO A 219 1.74 5.16 -22.25
C PRO A 219 0.71 6.22 -21.87
N LEU A 220 -0.25 6.56 -22.75
CA LEU A 220 -1.26 7.58 -22.49
C LEU A 220 -2.20 7.19 -21.33
N LEU A 221 -2.27 5.92 -20.94
CA LEU A 221 -3.01 5.50 -19.75
C LEU A 221 -2.53 6.24 -18.49
N SER A 222 -1.26 6.65 -18.41
CA SER A 222 -0.74 7.41 -17.28
C SER A 222 -1.44 8.76 -17.08
N ILE A 223 -2.04 9.35 -18.13
CA ILE A 223 -2.85 10.58 -18.01
C ILE A 223 -4.07 10.35 -17.12
N ILE A 224 -4.61 9.13 -17.08
CA ILE A 224 -5.76 8.76 -16.27
C ILE A 224 -5.30 8.16 -14.94
N VAL A 225 -4.31 7.27 -14.99
CA VAL A 225 -3.87 6.47 -13.83
C VAL A 225 -3.17 7.32 -12.79
N GLU A 226 -2.25 8.21 -13.17
CA GLU A 226 -1.48 8.99 -12.17
C GLU A 226 -2.35 9.98 -11.38
N PRO A 227 -3.29 10.73 -12.00
CA PRO A 227 -4.26 11.52 -11.24
C PRO A 227 -5.17 10.66 -10.38
N ALA A 228 -5.62 9.53 -10.89
CA ALA A 228 -6.44 8.60 -10.14
C ALA A 228 -5.70 8.07 -8.90
N LYS A 229 -4.40 7.78 -8.98
CA LYS A 229 -3.56 7.39 -7.84
C LYS A 229 -3.57 8.45 -6.74
N VAL A 230 -3.22 9.69 -7.08
CA VAL A 230 -3.18 10.81 -6.11
C VAL A 230 -4.55 11.07 -5.47
N LEU A 231 -5.65 10.77 -6.19
CA LEU A 231 -7.02 10.90 -5.70
C LEU A 231 -7.56 9.65 -4.98
N PHE A 232 -6.73 8.63 -4.75
CA PHE A 232 -7.08 7.35 -4.11
C PHE A 232 -8.07 6.49 -4.88
N LEU A 233 -8.08 6.64 -6.21
CA LEU A 233 -8.85 5.82 -7.14
C LEU A 233 -8.02 4.66 -7.72
N ASN A 234 -6.75 4.53 -7.34
CA ASN A 234 -5.86 3.44 -7.76
C ASN A 234 -6.41 2.06 -7.43
N ASN A 235 -7.01 1.92 -6.27
CA ASN A 235 -7.66 0.71 -5.81
C ASN A 235 -8.74 0.21 -6.77
N ALA A 236 -9.60 1.10 -7.29
CA ALA A 236 -10.64 0.73 -8.26
C ALA A 236 -10.03 0.27 -9.59
N ILE A 237 -9.01 0.98 -10.05
CA ILE A 237 -8.38 0.73 -11.34
C ILE A 237 -7.53 -0.54 -11.31
N ASN A 238 -6.66 -0.68 -10.32
CA ASN A 238 -5.74 -1.82 -10.25
C ASN A 238 -6.51 -3.11 -9.96
N HIS A 239 -7.29 -3.15 -8.88
CA HIS A 239 -7.98 -4.36 -8.47
C HIS A 239 -9.21 -4.68 -9.32
N GLY A 240 -9.90 -3.66 -9.84
CA GLY A 240 -11.08 -3.84 -10.68
C GLY A 240 -10.78 -4.17 -12.14
N VAL A 241 -9.66 -3.67 -12.70
CA VAL A 241 -9.38 -3.74 -14.13
C VAL A 241 -8.03 -4.38 -14.43
N PHE A 242 -6.92 -3.80 -13.96
CA PHE A 242 -5.58 -4.23 -14.42
C PHE A 242 -5.15 -5.58 -13.86
N THR A 243 -5.46 -5.90 -12.61
CA THR A 243 -5.07 -7.18 -12.01
C THR A 243 -5.77 -8.37 -12.70
N PRO A 244 -7.11 -8.38 -12.89
CA PRO A 244 -7.78 -9.45 -13.62
C PRO A 244 -7.27 -9.61 -15.06
N LEU A 245 -7.16 -8.51 -15.82
CA LEU A 245 -6.68 -8.54 -17.20
C LEU A 245 -5.21 -8.96 -17.28
N GLY A 246 -4.39 -8.49 -16.35
CA GLY A 246 -2.97 -8.84 -16.28
C GLY A 246 -2.77 -10.31 -15.95
N ILE A 247 -3.61 -10.89 -15.09
CA ILE A 247 -3.58 -12.33 -14.79
C ILE A 247 -3.93 -13.15 -16.04
N GLN A 248 -4.98 -12.76 -16.75
CA GLN A 248 -5.37 -13.42 -17.99
C GLN A 248 -4.28 -13.31 -19.06
N GLN A 249 -3.64 -12.15 -19.18
CA GLN A 249 -2.54 -11.96 -20.11
C GLN A 249 -1.30 -12.78 -19.70
N ALA A 250 -0.97 -12.80 -18.41
CA ALA A 250 0.19 -13.52 -17.89
C ALA A 250 0.01 -15.05 -17.98
N SER A 251 -1.21 -15.57 -17.91
CA SER A 251 -1.46 -17.01 -18.11
C SER A 251 -1.23 -17.45 -19.57
N GLN A 252 -1.39 -16.54 -20.54
CA GLN A 252 -1.21 -16.83 -21.96
C GLN A 252 0.21 -16.49 -22.46
N VAL A 253 0.75 -15.35 -22.04
CA VAL A 253 2.02 -14.79 -22.54
C VAL A 253 3.17 -14.96 -21.53
N GLY A 254 2.88 -15.48 -20.33
CA GLY A 254 3.85 -15.70 -19.25
C GLY A 254 4.19 -14.46 -18.42
N LYS A 255 3.77 -13.27 -18.84
CA LYS A 255 3.91 -11.99 -18.11
C LYS A 255 2.91 -10.95 -18.60
N SER A 256 2.71 -9.89 -17.82
CA SER A 256 1.88 -8.74 -18.19
C SER A 256 2.52 -7.41 -17.79
N ILE A 257 2.45 -6.44 -18.72
CA ILE A 257 2.80 -5.04 -18.48
C ILE A 257 1.76 -4.33 -17.58
N LEU A 258 0.52 -4.83 -17.56
CA LEU A 258 -0.59 -4.19 -16.81
C LEU A 258 -0.31 -4.16 -15.30
N PHE A 259 0.45 -5.14 -14.79
CA PHE A 259 0.88 -5.17 -13.40
C PHE A 259 1.85 -4.05 -13.03
N LEU A 260 2.57 -3.46 -13.99
CA LEU A 260 3.52 -2.36 -13.75
C LEU A 260 2.89 -0.98 -13.85
N ILE A 261 1.72 -0.85 -14.48
CA ILE A 261 1.09 0.45 -14.74
C ILE A 261 0.88 1.23 -13.43
N GLU A 262 0.44 0.56 -12.37
CA GLU A 262 0.31 1.19 -11.06
C GLU A 262 1.51 0.93 -10.14
N ALA A 263 2.09 -0.29 -10.21
CA ALA A 263 3.10 -0.74 -9.26
C ALA A 263 4.51 -0.16 -9.50
N ASN A 264 4.79 0.45 -10.65
CA ASN A 264 6.09 1.05 -10.93
C ASN A 264 6.41 2.16 -9.90
N PRO A 265 7.45 2.00 -9.06
CA PRO A 265 7.75 2.99 -8.02
C PRO A 265 8.51 4.21 -8.55
N GLY A 266 8.95 4.20 -9.81
CA GLY A 266 9.78 5.23 -10.43
C GLY A 266 9.18 6.64 -10.40
N PRO A 267 7.92 6.86 -10.86
CA PRO A 267 7.32 8.19 -10.88
C PRO A 267 7.33 8.88 -9.50
N GLY A 268 6.90 8.16 -8.46
CA GLY A 268 6.91 8.64 -7.07
C GLY A 268 8.32 8.86 -6.54
N LEU A 269 9.25 7.94 -6.82
CA LEU A 269 10.66 8.07 -6.42
C LEU A 269 11.27 9.38 -6.95
N GLY A 270 11.09 9.68 -8.24
CA GLY A 270 11.67 10.90 -8.83
C GLY A 270 11.09 12.19 -8.24
N ILE A 271 9.79 12.23 -7.94
CA ILE A 271 9.16 13.37 -7.26
C ILE A 271 9.78 13.57 -5.87
N LEU A 272 9.89 12.51 -5.07
CA LEU A 272 10.45 12.56 -3.72
C LEU A 272 11.94 12.95 -3.73
N LEU A 273 12.72 12.44 -4.69
CA LEU A 273 14.11 12.86 -4.87
C LEU A 273 14.19 14.35 -5.24
N ALA A 274 13.27 14.87 -6.07
CA ALA A 274 13.24 16.28 -6.40
C ALA A 274 12.98 17.16 -5.17
N PHE A 275 12.08 16.75 -4.27
CA PHE A 275 11.87 17.42 -2.99
C PHE A 275 13.09 17.31 -2.06
N THR A 276 13.79 16.18 -2.05
CA THR A 276 15.01 15.98 -1.26
C THR A 276 16.08 17.02 -1.62
N PHE A 277 16.32 17.24 -2.92
CA PHE A 277 17.38 18.15 -3.37
C PHE A 277 16.91 19.62 -3.49
N PHE A 278 15.70 19.85 -4.01
CA PHE A 278 15.22 21.17 -4.41
C PHE A 278 13.98 21.67 -3.66
N GLY A 279 13.39 20.85 -2.80
CA GLY A 279 12.30 21.26 -1.93
C GLY A 279 12.74 22.32 -0.92
N VAL A 280 11.77 22.84 -0.16
CA VAL A 280 12.00 23.77 0.94
C VAL A 280 11.20 23.36 2.17
N GLY A 281 11.64 23.79 3.36
CA GLY A 281 10.94 23.56 4.61
C GLY A 281 10.71 22.08 4.94
N GLU A 282 9.56 21.79 5.53
CA GLU A 282 9.14 20.45 5.97
C GLU A 282 9.14 19.40 4.85
N ALA A 283 8.72 19.77 3.64
CA ALA A 283 8.72 18.87 2.49
C ALA A 283 10.14 18.41 2.12
N LYS A 284 11.14 19.28 2.26
CA LYS A 284 12.54 18.88 2.04
C LYS A 284 13.03 17.94 3.13
N ALA A 285 12.73 18.25 4.39
CA ALA A 285 13.21 17.49 5.54
C ALA A 285 12.65 16.05 5.59
N THR A 286 11.39 15.88 5.18
CA THR A 286 10.68 14.59 5.24
C THR A 286 10.87 13.72 4.01
N ALA A 287 11.20 14.30 2.84
CA ALA A 287 11.30 13.58 1.57
C ALA A 287 12.28 12.39 1.58
N PRO A 288 13.48 12.44 2.19
CA PRO A 288 14.38 11.28 2.25
C PRO A 288 13.77 10.08 2.97
N GLY A 289 13.05 10.30 4.07
CA GLY A 289 12.33 9.24 4.78
C GLY A 289 11.19 8.67 3.94
N ALA A 290 10.44 9.55 3.26
CA ALA A 290 9.40 9.17 2.32
C ALA A 290 9.92 8.29 1.17
N VAL A 291 11.12 8.56 0.64
CA VAL A 291 11.75 7.73 -0.41
C VAL A 291 11.88 6.28 0.05
N ILE A 292 12.33 6.04 1.28
CA ILE A 292 12.55 4.69 1.80
C ILE A 292 11.22 3.93 1.88
N ILE A 293 10.19 4.57 2.46
CA ILE A 293 8.88 3.95 2.65
C ILE A 293 8.19 3.69 1.30
N GLN A 294 8.29 4.63 0.35
CA GLN A 294 7.67 4.50 -0.96
C GLN A 294 8.39 3.46 -1.83
N PHE A 295 9.71 3.54 -1.94
CA PHE A 295 10.48 2.73 -2.89
C PHE A 295 10.69 1.30 -2.41
N PHE A 296 11.14 1.12 -1.16
CA PHE A 296 11.38 -0.20 -0.58
C PHE A 296 10.14 -0.78 0.12
N GLY A 297 9.35 0.07 0.78
CA GLY A 297 8.09 -0.35 1.40
C GLY A 297 6.93 -0.52 0.41
N GLY A 298 6.99 0.14 -0.75
CA GLY A 298 5.95 0.03 -1.79
C GLY A 298 4.64 0.75 -1.44
N ILE A 299 4.67 1.65 -0.47
CA ILE A 299 3.52 2.46 -0.06
C ILE A 299 3.52 3.74 -0.91
N HIS A 300 2.84 3.68 -2.05
CA HIS A 300 2.83 4.77 -3.03
C HIS A 300 2.07 6.00 -2.51
N GLU A 301 1.19 5.83 -1.53
CA GLU A 301 0.43 6.89 -0.89
C GLU A 301 1.32 7.96 -0.23
N ILE A 302 2.56 7.61 0.09
CA ILE A 302 3.54 8.46 0.76
C ILE A 302 3.94 9.68 -0.09
N TYR A 303 3.95 9.57 -1.42
CA TYR A 303 4.31 10.72 -2.27
C TYR A 303 3.11 11.61 -2.64
N PHE A 304 1.87 11.17 -2.38
CA PHE A 304 0.67 11.92 -2.76
C PHE A 304 0.56 13.29 -2.08
N PRO A 305 0.86 13.45 -0.76
CA PRO A 305 0.88 14.76 -0.12
C PRO A 305 1.79 15.76 -0.85
N TYR A 306 2.98 15.32 -1.28
CA TYR A 306 3.93 16.16 -2.01
C TYR A 306 3.38 16.65 -3.36
N VAL A 307 2.58 15.81 -4.05
CA VAL A 307 1.88 16.22 -5.28
C VAL A 307 0.71 17.14 -4.96
N LEU A 308 -0.03 16.91 -3.88
CA LEU A 308 -1.17 17.77 -3.48
C LEU A 308 -0.72 19.16 -3.02
N MET A 309 0.46 19.29 -2.40
CA MET A 309 1.06 20.59 -2.07
C MET A 309 1.30 21.45 -3.31
N LYS A 310 1.70 20.82 -4.42
CA LYS A 310 1.96 21.48 -5.70
C LYS A 310 1.32 20.67 -6.84
N PRO A 311 0.01 20.84 -7.11
CA PRO A 311 -0.73 20.00 -8.07
C PRO A 311 -0.14 19.98 -9.48
N ILE A 312 0.65 20.99 -9.87
CA ILE A 312 1.40 20.99 -11.15
C ILE A 312 2.39 19.81 -11.27
N LEU A 313 2.87 19.27 -10.14
CA LEU A 313 3.73 18.08 -10.09
C LEU A 313 3.01 16.80 -10.55
N LEU A 314 1.69 16.84 -10.70
CA LEU A 314 0.95 15.78 -11.38
C LEU A 314 1.45 15.57 -12.82
N VAL A 315 1.89 16.64 -13.49
CA VAL A 315 2.52 16.53 -14.82
C VAL A 315 3.80 15.70 -14.75
N ALA A 316 4.58 15.82 -13.67
CA ALA A 316 5.78 15.02 -13.47
C ALA A 316 5.46 13.55 -13.21
N ALA A 317 4.40 13.27 -12.42
CA ALA A 317 3.91 11.91 -12.22
C ALA A 317 3.46 11.28 -13.55
N ILE A 318 2.64 11.99 -14.34
CA ILE A 318 2.17 11.54 -15.66
C ILE A 318 3.37 11.28 -16.58
N ALA A 319 4.29 12.22 -16.73
CA ALA A 319 5.45 12.07 -17.62
C ALA A 319 6.35 10.90 -17.20
N GLY A 320 6.60 10.73 -15.90
CA GLY A 320 7.33 9.58 -15.37
C GLY A 320 6.61 8.26 -15.65
N GLY A 321 5.30 8.21 -15.37
CA GLY A 321 4.46 7.03 -15.63
C GLY A 321 4.45 6.65 -17.11
N MET A 322 4.24 7.63 -18.00
CA MET A 322 4.28 7.45 -19.46
C MET A 322 5.63 6.86 -19.89
N THR A 323 6.72 7.38 -19.34
CA THR A 323 8.08 6.90 -19.65
C THR A 323 8.28 5.45 -19.23
N GLY A 324 7.83 5.09 -18.02
CA GLY A 324 7.90 3.71 -17.53
C GLY A 324 7.08 2.74 -18.37
N VAL A 325 5.84 3.11 -18.71
CA VAL A 325 4.96 2.29 -19.56
C VAL A 325 5.53 2.17 -20.98
N ALA A 326 6.01 3.26 -21.57
CA ALA A 326 6.63 3.26 -22.91
C ALA A 326 7.86 2.37 -22.95
N THR A 327 8.74 2.45 -21.95
CA THR A 327 9.94 1.61 -21.86
C THR A 327 9.57 0.13 -21.84
N ASN A 328 8.62 -0.27 -21.00
CA ASN A 328 8.17 -1.66 -20.95
C ASN A 328 7.46 -2.10 -22.24
N ALA A 329 6.68 -1.21 -22.88
CA ALA A 329 5.99 -1.53 -24.12
C ALA A 329 6.97 -1.75 -25.29
N ILE A 330 8.01 -0.92 -25.39
CA ILE A 330 9.03 -0.98 -26.46
C ILE A 330 9.92 -2.22 -26.29
N PHE A 331 10.42 -2.47 -25.07
CA PHE A 331 11.37 -3.54 -24.80
C PHE A 331 10.73 -4.84 -24.30
N GLY A 332 9.39 -4.91 -24.26
CA GLY A 332 8.63 -6.09 -23.85
C GLY A 332 8.80 -6.46 -22.38
N GLY A 333 8.83 -5.49 -21.46
CA GLY A 333 8.89 -5.71 -20.01
C GLY A 333 7.53 -6.02 -19.38
N GLY A 334 7.52 -6.84 -18.33
CA GLY A 334 6.30 -7.18 -17.59
C GLY A 334 6.55 -8.01 -16.33
N LEU A 335 5.50 -8.28 -15.55
CA LEU A 335 5.56 -9.11 -14.33
C LEU A 335 4.79 -10.42 -14.53
N LYS A 336 5.19 -11.49 -13.85
CA LYS A 336 4.45 -12.76 -13.85
C LYS A 336 3.19 -12.73 -12.98
N PHE A 337 3.21 -11.93 -11.92
CA PHE A 337 2.10 -11.78 -10.97
C PHE A 337 2.05 -10.33 -10.45
N PRO A 338 0.92 -9.88 -9.86
CA PRO A 338 0.80 -8.54 -9.30
C PRO A 338 1.84 -8.28 -8.20
N ALA A 339 2.53 -7.13 -8.27
CA ALA A 339 3.41 -6.68 -7.19
C ALA A 339 2.59 -5.97 -6.10
N ALA A 340 2.49 -6.59 -4.93
CA ALA A 340 1.76 -6.05 -3.78
C ALA A 340 2.57 -6.28 -2.49
N PRO A 341 3.02 -5.23 -1.77
CA PRO A 341 2.94 -3.81 -2.13
C PRO A 341 3.77 -3.48 -3.39
N GLY A 342 3.59 -2.29 -3.98
CA GLY A 342 4.29 -1.86 -5.21
C GLY A 342 5.77 -1.48 -5.00
N SER A 343 6.49 -2.21 -4.15
CA SER A 343 7.89 -1.94 -3.83
C SER A 343 8.83 -2.44 -4.92
N ILE A 344 10.03 -1.88 -5.00
CA ILE A 344 11.06 -2.40 -5.91
C ILE A 344 11.39 -3.87 -5.61
N ILE A 345 11.26 -4.30 -4.35
CA ILE A 345 11.48 -5.68 -3.93
C ILE A 345 10.39 -6.58 -4.55
N ALA A 346 9.12 -6.23 -4.37
CA ALA A 346 8.01 -7.00 -4.94
C ALA A 346 8.04 -6.99 -6.47
N VAL A 347 8.34 -5.84 -7.09
CA VAL A 347 8.52 -5.72 -8.55
C VAL A 347 9.67 -6.60 -9.03
N THR A 348 10.79 -6.64 -8.32
CA THR A 348 11.92 -7.53 -8.64
C THR A 348 11.50 -8.99 -8.59
N LEU A 349 10.86 -9.41 -7.50
CA LEU A 349 10.40 -10.80 -7.31
C LEU A 349 9.37 -11.21 -8.36
N ALA A 350 8.54 -10.27 -8.82
CA ALA A 350 7.54 -10.53 -9.85
C ALA A 350 8.10 -10.49 -11.29
N ALA A 351 9.18 -9.75 -11.53
CA ALA A 351 9.83 -9.61 -12.84
C ALA A 351 10.88 -10.70 -13.12
N ALA A 352 11.67 -11.05 -12.11
CA ALA A 352 12.82 -11.94 -12.26
C ALA A 352 12.48 -13.37 -12.78
N PRO A 353 11.33 -13.96 -12.46
CA PRO A 353 10.93 -15.26 -13.01
C PRO A 353 10.70 -15.25 -14.53
N ALA A 354 10.53 -14.08 -15.15
CA ALA A 354 10.43 -13.94 -16.61
C ALA A 354 11.80 -13.78 -17.30
N GLY A 355 12.90 -13.97 -16.56
CA GLY A 355 14.27 -13.96 -17.07
C GLY A 355 15.01 -12.65 -16.81
N VAL A 356 16.35 -12.71 -16.84
CA VAL A 356 17.23 -11.58 -16.55
C VAL A 356 17.00 -10.42 -17.51
N GLY A 357 16.80 -10.70 -18.81
CA GLY A 357 16.49 -9.66 -19.80
C GLY A 357 15.21 -8.88 -19.45
N ASN A 358 14.15 -9.59 -19.02
CA ASN A 358 12.93 -8.94 -18.56
C ASN A 358 13.17 -8.08 -17.31
N LEU A 359 13.93 -8.60 -16.34
CA LEU A 359 14.26 -7.85 -15.12
C LEU A 359 15.02 -6.56 -15.41
N LEU A 360 15.99 -6.59 -16.34
CA LEU A 360 16.75 -5.41 -16.76
C LEU A 360 15.85 -4.38 -17.44
N VAL A 361 14.91 -4.80 -18.28
CA VAL A 361 13.91 -3.89 -18.90
C VAL A 361 13.02 -3.25 -17.83
N VAL A 362 12.56 -4.03 -16.85
CA VAL A 362 11.74 -3.51 -15.75
C VAL A 362 12.54 -2.48 -14.94
N TYR A 363 13.79 -2.76 -14.58
CA TYR A 363 14.66 -1.78 -13.90
C TYR A 363 14.92 -0.54 -14.72
N LEU A 364 15.20 -0.68 -16.01
CA LEU A 364 15.34 0.45 -16.92
C LEU A 364 14.07 1.31 -16.89
N SER A 365 12.88 0.69 -16.91
CA SER A 365 11.62 1.43 -16.84
C SER A 365 11.43 2.19 -15.52
N VAL A 366 11.90 1.64 -14.38
CA VAL A 366 11.84 2.33 -13.08
C VAL A 366 12.81 3.51 -13.07
N VAL A 367 14.04 3.31 -13.54
CA VAL A 367 15.09 4.34 -13.57
C VAL A 367 14.69 5.49 -14.51
N LEU A 368 14.22 5.19 -15.72
CA LEU A 368 13.80 6.23 -16.66
C LEU A 368 12.55 6.98 -16.16
N ALA A 369 11.57 6.27 -15.59
CA ALA A 369 10.40 6.90 -14.98
C ALA A 369 10.79 7.85 -13.84
N ALA A 370 11.68 7.42 -12.94
CA ALA A 370 12.20 8.25 -11.85
C ALA A 370 13.01 9.44 -12.38
N THR A 371 13.83 9.23 -13.40
CA THR A 371 14.63 10.31 -14.00
C THR A 371 13.74 11.39 -14.60
N VAL A 372 12.72 11.00 -15.37
CA VAL A 372 11.81 11.96 -15.99
C VAL A 372 10.98 12.70 -14.94
N SER A 373 10.38 11.99 -13.98
CA SER A 373 9.58 12.65 -12.94
C SER A 373 10.45 13.53 -12.03
N PHE A 374 11.70 13.16 -11.78
CA PHE A 374 12.68 13.98 -11.07
C PHE A 374 13.00 15.27 -11.81
N LEU A 375 13.39 15.19 -13.08
CA LEU A 375 13.78 16.36 -13.87
C LEU A 375 12.62 17.34 -14.03
N VAL A 376 11.43 16.84 -14.34
CA VAL A 376 10.22 17.68 -14.48
C VAL A 376 9.88 18.33 -13.14
N SER A 377 9.92 17.57 -12.03
CA SER A 377 9.66 18.12 -10.70
C SER A 377 10.71 19.15 -10.28
N ALA A 378 11.99 18.89 -10.54
CA ALA A 378 13.09 19.80 -10.25
C ALA A 378 12.90 21.15 -10.94
N VAL A 379 12.51 21.16 -12.22
CA VAL A 379 12.22 22.40 -12.96
C VAL A 379 11.10 23.20 -12.30
N PHE A 380 9.99 22.56 -11.91
CA PHE A 380 8.87 23.26 -11.26
C PHE A 380 9.22 23.76 -9.86
N LEU A 381 9.94 22.96 -9.07
CA LEU A 381 10.40 23.34 -7.73
C LEU A 381 11.38 24.51 -7.80
N LEU A 382 12.37 24.46 -8.69
CA LEU A 382 13.35 25.55 -8.86
C LEU A 382 12.69 26.85 -9.32
N ARG A 383 11.71 26.79 -10.23
CA ARG A 383 10.97 27.97 -10.69
C ARG A 383 10.12 28.62 -9.60
N THR A 384 9.57 27.81 -8.69
CA THR A 384 8.69 28.30 -7.61
C THR A 384 9.44 28.62 -6.30
N ARG A 385 10.72 28.22 -6.21
CA ARG A 385 11.54 28.30 -4.99
C ARG A 385 11.60 29.68 -4.34
N ARG A 386 11.76 30.76 -5.11
CA ARG A 386 11.82 32.12 -4.53
C ARG A 386 10.52 32.50 -3.83
N ARG A 387 9.38 32.17 -4.45
CA ARG A 387 8.06 32.39 -3.87
C ARG A 387 7.86 31.52 -2.63
N ASP A 388 8.25 30.26 -2.72
CA ASP A 388 8.10 29.29 -1.66
C ASP A 388 8.89 29.64 -0.39
N LEU A 389 10.10 30.18 -0.54
CA LEU A 389 10.91 30.67 0.57
C LEU A 389 10.31 31.92 1.22
N ALA A 390 9.66 32.78 0.43
CA ALA A 390 8.98 33.97 0.93
C ALA A 390 7.66 33.67 1.66
N THR A 391 7.14 32.44 1.56
CA THR A 391 5.84 32.05 2.14
C THR A 391 5.99 31.06 3.32
N GLU A 392 7.16 31.00 3.97
CA GLU A 392 7.47 30.05 5.06
C GLU A 392 7.22 28.57 4.72
N GLY A 393 7.60 28.15 3.51
CA GLY A 393 7.45 26.76 3.07
C GLY A 393 6.30 26.59 2.09
N ALA A 394 6.60 25.91 0.99
CA ALA A 394 5.71 25.79 -0.15
C ALA A 394 4.48 24.90 0.12
N GLY A 395 3.46 25.46 0.76
CA GLY A 395 2.26 24.70 1.11
C GLY A 395 2.43 23.90 2.40
N ASP A 396 1.33 23.80 3.12
CA ASP A 396 1.28 23.09 4.40
C ASP A 396 1.26 21.58 4.13
N LEU A 397 2.40 20.91 4.36
CA LEU A 397 2.51 19.46 4.22
C LEU A 397 1.54 18.73 5.17
N ALA A 398 1.27 19.28 6.36
CA ALA A 398 0.28 18.72 7.27
C ALA A 398 -1.13 18.82 6.68
N ALA A 399 -1.50 19.96 6.06
CA ALA A 399 -2.77 20.09 5.34
C ALA A 399 -2.86 19.13 4.14
N ALA A 400 -1.77 18.92 3.40
CA ALA A 400 -1.73 17.97 2.29
C ALA A 400 -1.85 16.52 2.76
N ILE A 401 -1.26 16.17 3.91
CA ILE A 401 -1.46 14.85 4.56
C ILE A 401 -2.92 14.70 4.97
N ALA A 402 -3.53 15.71 5.60
CA ALA A 402 -4.94 15.69 5.97
C ALA A 402 -5.85 15.53 4.74
N GLN A 403 -5.54 16.22 3.63
CA GLN A 403 -6.27 16.08 2.38
C GLN A 403 -6.10 14.68 1.77
N THR A 404 -4.90 14.10 1.86
CA THR A 404 -4.60 12.74 1.42
C THR A 404 -5.45 11.73 2.18
N GLU A 405 -5.55 11.85 3.51
CA GLU A 405 -6.38 10.98 4.35
C GLU A 405 -7.88 11.18 4.12
N ALA A 406 -8.32 12.43 3.90
CA ALA A 406 -9.69 12.73 3.51
C ALA A 406 -10.04 12.09 2.15
N ASN A 407 -9.12 12.15 1.18
CA ASN A 407 -9.28 11.49 -0.12
C ASN A 407 -9.32 9.96 0.01
N LYS A 408 -8.55 9.40 0.95
CA LYS A 408 -8.53 7.96 1.28
C LYS A 408 -9.78 7.51 2.04
N GLY A 409 -10.45 8.41 2.76
CA GLY A 409 -11.60 8.14 3.61
C GLY A 409 -11.27 7.42 4.92
N LYS A 410 -9.98 7.27 5.27
CA LYS A 410 -9.48 6.70 6.52
C LYS A 410 -8.04 7.16 6.79
N GLU A 411 -7.67 7.20 8.07
CA GLU A 411 -6.29 7.49 8.48
C GLU A 411 -5.30 6.42 7.97
N SER A 412 -4.06 6.85 7.75
CA SER A 412 -3.00 5.99 7.23
C SER A 412 -1.83 5.93 8.21
N ALA A 413 -1.55 4.75 8.77
CA ALA A 413 -0.41 4.55 9.67
C ALA A 413 0.93 4.97 9.03
N ALA A 414 1.08 4.76 7.71
CA ALA A 414 2.28 5.17 6.97
C ALA A 414 2.41 6.71 6.86
N LEU A 415 1.30 7.45 6.82
CA LEU A 415 1.30 8.92 6.82
C LEU A 415 1.42 9.50 8.24
N ALA A 416 1.09 8.73 9.28
CA ALA A 416 1.29 9.13 10.67
C ALA A 416 2.78 9.35 10.99
N GLY A 417 3.67 8.50 10.47
CA GLY A 417 5.13 8.69 10.60
C GLY A 417 5.61 9.98 9.94
N LEU A 418 5.05 10.37 8.79
CA LEU A 418 5.34 11.65 8.14
C LEU A 418 4.86 12.85 8.96
N ARG A 419 3.68 12.77 9.60
CA ARG A 419 3.16 13.81 10.52
C ARG A 419 4.03 13.98 11.75
N GLN A 420 4.56 12.88 12.27
CA GLN A 420 5.45 12.92 13.42
C GLN A 420 6.81 13.56 13.07
N GLN A 421 7.29 13.33 11.83
CA GLN A 421 8.50 13.97 11.32
C GLN A 421 8.34 15.49 11.08
N THR A 422 7.16 15.96 10.64
CA THR A 422 6.89 17.41 10.55
C THR A 422 6.82 18.08 11.92
N ALA A 423 6.21 17.43 12.92
CA ALA A 423 6.19 17.94 14.30
C ALA A 423 7.59 18.03 14.95
N SER A 424 8.53 17.13 14.60
CA SER A 424 9.93 17.23 15.04
C SER A 424 10.72 18.35 14.36
N ALA A 425 10.37 18.73 13.12
CA ALA A 425 11.05 19.83 12.41
C ALA A 425 10.72 21.21 13.00
N GLN A 426 9.55 21.36 13.62
CA GLN A 426 9.14 22.59 14.34
C GLN A 426 9.69 22.68 15.77
N SER A 427 10.31 21.63 16.31
CA SER A 427 10.82 21.61 17.69
C SER A 427 12.28 22.07 17.82
N ALA A 428 12.94 22.42 16.71
CA ALA A 428 14.23 23.11 16.73
C ALA A 428 14.02 24.61 17.01
N VAL A 429 13.39 24.93 18.14
CA VAL A 429 13.46 26.29 18.68
C VAL A 429 14.88 26.44 19.23
N ALA A 430 15.74 27.11 18.47
CA ALA A 430 16.98 27.64 19.00
C ALA A 430 16.62 28.57 20.16
N THR A 431 16.91 28.17 21.38
CA THR A 431 16.85 29.05 22.55
C THR A 431 18.16 29.83 22.57
N ASP A 432 18.06 31.17 22.59
CA ASP A 432 19.20 32.09 22.80
C ASP A 432 19.80 31.99 24.21
N ARG A 433 19.23 31.13 25.08
CA ARG A 433 19.65 30.92 26.46
C ARG A 433 20.49 29.64 26.56
N ARG A 434 21.69 29.76 27.13
CA ARG A 434 22.59 28.63 27.38
C ARG A 434 21.90 27.63 28.31
N ILE A 435 21.84 26.37 27.91
CA ILE A 435 21.23 25.31 28.70
C ILE A 435 22.25 24.82 29.73
N SER A 436 21.98 25.10 30.99
CA SER A 436 22.81 24.69 32.13
C SER A 436 22.07 23.76 33.09
N THR A 437 20.74 23.89 33.18
CA THR A 437 19.89 23.07 34.06
C THR A 437 18.84 22.30 33.26
N ILE A 438 18.88 20.97 33.36
CA ILE A 438 17.94 20.05 32.71
C ILE A 438 17.16 19.27 33.76
N VAL A 439 15.83 19.35 33.72
CA VAL A 439 14.97 18.66 34.68
C VAL A 439 14.03 17.67 34.00
N PHE A 440 14.08 16.42 34.45
CA PHE A 440 13.10 15.40 34.11
C PHE A 440 11.89 15.51 35.05
N ALA A 441 10.74 15.92 34.52
CA ALA A 441 9.54 16.13 35.32
C ALA A 441 8.46 15.07 35.05
N CYS A 442 7.93 14.50 36.13
CA CYS A 442 6.76 13.61 36.11
C CYS A 442 5.82 13.95 37.28
N ASP A 443 4.65 13.31 37.36
CA ASP A 443 3.66 13.64 38.40
C ASP A 443 4.19 13.46 39.83
N ALA A 444 4.89 12.37 40.11
CA ALA A 444 5.42 12.06 41.44
C ALA A 444 6.87 12.53 41.65
N GLY A 445 7.58 12.91 40.59
CA GLY A 445 9.00 13.22 40.63
C GLY A 445 9.93 12.05 40.94
N MET A 446 9.40 10.84 41.14
CA MET A 446 10.16 9.63 41.48
C MET A 446 9.79 8.49 40.53
N GLY A 447 10.79 7.72 40.08
CA GLY A 447 10.62 6.58 39.18
C GLY A 447 11.24 6.77 37.79
N SER A 448 10.41 6.77 36.74
CA SER A 448 10.85 6.78 35.34
C SER A 448 11.62 8.05 34.95
N SER A 449 11.31 9.20 35.56
CA SER A 449 12.05 10.47 35.39
C SER A 449 13.50 10.37 35.92
N ALA A 450 13.72 9.65 37.02
CA ALA A 450 15.06 9.47 37.60
C ALA A 450 15.94 8.57 36.73
N MET A 451 15.35 7.57 36.10
CA MET A 451 16.06 6.72 35.13
C MET A 451 16.40 7.50 33.85
N GLY A 452 15.46 8.30 33.31
CA GLY A 452 15.71 9.16 32.16
C GLY A 452 16.84 10.18 32.40
N ALA A 453 16.84 10.82 33.58
CA ALA A 453 17.93 11.71 34.01
C ALA A 453 19.28 10.98 34.05
N SER A 454 19.31 9.73 34.52
CA SER A 454 20.52 8.90 34.56
C SER A 454 21.01 8.53 33.17
N VAL A 455 20.10 8.22 32.24
CA VAL A 455 20.43 7.93 30.84
C VAL A 455 21.04 9.16 30.15
N LEU A 456 20.45 10.35 30.35
CA LEU A 456 20.96 11.57 29.74
C LEU A 456 22.33 11.98 30.33
N ARG A 457 22.52 11.88 31.65
CA ARG A 457 23.85 12.09 32.28
C ARG A 457 24.92 11.18 31.68
N ASN A 458 24.61 9.91 31.47
CA ASN A 458 25.53 8.96 30.85
C ASN A 458 25.85 9.33 29.39
N LYS A 459 24.89 9.88 28.64
CA LYS A 459 25.11 10.37 27.28
C LYS A 459 26.00 11.61 27.26
N PHE A 460 25.78 12.59 28.15
CA PHE A 460 26.65 13.76 28.28
C PHE A 460 28.08 13.38 28.64
N LYS A 461 28.27 12.47 29.61
CA LYS A 461 29.59 11.96 29.98
C LYS A 461 30.32 11.29 28.81
N LYS A 462 29.60 10.54 27.96
CA LYS A 462 30.16 9.92 26.75
C LYS A 462 30.50 10.94 25.66
N ALA A 463 29.76 12.04 25.61
CA ALA A 463 29.97 13.12 24.66
C ALA A 463 31.04 14.14 25.13
N GLY A 464 31.60 13.98 26.34
CA GLY A 464 32.59 14.90 26.90
C GLY A 464 32.01 16.26 27.31
N ILE A 465 30.71 16.32 27.59
CA ILE A 465 30.01 17.56 27.97
C ILE A 465 29.96 17.64 29.49
N ASP A 466 30.66 18.63 30.06
CA ASP A 466 30.70 18.93 31.49
C ASP A 466 30.02 20.28 31.79
N GLY A 467 29.56 20.47 33.03
CA GLY A 467 28.97 21.74 33.49
C GLY A 467 27.46 21.88 33.29
N VAL A 468 26.76 20.79 32.97
CA VAL A 468 25.30 20.74 32.83
C VAL A 468 24.71 19.92 33.98
N ASP A 469 23.84 20.54 34.79
CA ASP A 469 23.12 19.84 35.85
C ASP A 469 21.88 19.14 35.31
N VAL A 470 21.77 17.84 35.58
CA VAL A 470 20.65 17.02 35.11
C VAL A 470 19.99 16.37 36.32
N THR A 471 18.79 16.82 36.66
CA THR A 471 18.04 16.35 37.84
C THR A 471 16.64 15.86 37.45
N ASN A 472 15.89 15.36 38.43
CA ASN A 472 14.48 15.04 38.28
C ASN A 472 13.69 15.74 39.40
N LYS A 473 12.46 16.15 39.09
CA LYS A 473 11.54 16.79 40.04
C LYS A 473 10.11 16.36 39.75
N ALA A 474 9.21 16.51 40.73
CA ALA A 474 7.78 16.46 40.46
C ALA A 474 7.39 17.73 39.69
N ILE A 475 6.41 17.66 38.77
CA ILE A 475 5.92 18.83 38.03
C ILE A 475 5.44 19.93 38.99
N ALA A 476 4.90 19.55 40.14
CA ALA A 476 4.48 20.50 41.18
C ALA A 476 5.62 21.36 41.73
N ASN A 477 6.87 20.86 41.65
CA ASN A 477 8.08 21.45 42.24
C ASN A 477 8.99 22.14 41.21
N LEU A 478 8.52 22.32 39.97
CA LEU A 478 9.19 23.20 39.01
C LEU A 478 9.14 24.63 39.54
N ASP A 479 10.30 25.27 39.64
CA ASP A 479 10.49 26.56 40.34
C ASP A 479 10.85 27.72 39.39
N GLY A 480 10.96 27.45 38.09
CA GLY A 480 11.23 28.47 37.07
C GLY A 480 12.72 28.63 36.75
N THR A 481 13.61 27.94 37.48
CA THR A 481 15.06 28.01 37.26
C THR A 481 15.57 27.04 36.20
N GLU A 482 14.68 26.18 35.70
CA GLU A 482 15.02 25.17 34.70
C GLU A 482 15.16 25.78 33.30
N ASP A 483 16.28 25.49 32.61
CA ASP A 483 16.49 25.90 31.22
C ASP A 483 15.80 24.94 30.23
N LEU A 484 15.78 23.63 30.56
CA LEU A 484 15.14 22.60 29.75
C LEU A 484 14.39 21.59 30.61
N ILE A 485 13.15 21.29 30.24
CA ILE A 485 12.27 20.35 30.94
C ILE A 485 11.91 19.19 30.02
N VAL A 486 12.15 17.96 30.50
CA VAL A 486 11.79 16.72 29.79
C VAL A 486 10.60 16.05 30.48
N THR A 487 9.51 15.85 29.75
CA THR A 487 8.30 15.18 30.27
C THR A 487 7.77 14.12 29.33
N GLN A 488 6.90 13.24 29.83
CA GLN A 488 6.06 12.45 28.93
C GLN A 488 5.09 13.35 28.17
N GLN A 489 4.72 12.95 26.94
CA GLN A 489 3.86 13.76 26.06
C GLN A 489 2.60 14.28 26.78
N GLN A 490 1.90 13.39 27.49
CA GLN A 490 0.68 13.70 28.25
C GLN A 490 0.85 14.70 29.41
N LEU A 491 2.09 14.96 29.85
CA LEU A 491 2.41 15.85 30.97
C LEU A 491 3.02 17.19 30.53
N THR A 492 3.33 17.34 29.25
CA THR A 492 4.06 18.50 28.72
C THR A 492 3.30 19.80 28.93
N ASP A 493 1.99 19.80 28.68
CA ASP A 493 1.17 21.01 28.83
C ASP A 493 1.11 21.47 30.31
N ARG A 494 1.11 20.51 31.24
CA ARG A 494 1.16 20.81 32.68
C ARG A 494 2.51 21.39 33.11
N ALA A 495 3.61 20.91 32.54
CA ALA A 495 4.93 21.47 32.79
C ALA A 495 5.07 22.89 32.19
N ARG A 496 4.55 23.12 30.98
CA ARG A 496 4.50 24.44 30.34
C ARG A 496 3.71 25.46 31.17
N ALA A 497 2.62 25.03 31.79
CA ALA A 497 1.84 25.89 32.68
C ALA A 497 2.61 26.31 33.96
N ARG A 498 3.65 25.57 34.36
CA ARG A 498 4.51 25.91 35.52
C ARG A 498 5.69 26.77 35.13
N ASN A 499 6.39 26.43 34.06
CA ASN A 499 7.52 27.18 33.54
C ASN A 499 7.40 27.22 32.01
N GLY A 500 6.83 28.32 31.50
CA GLY A 500 6.64 28.52 30.05
C GLY A 500 7.87 29.04 29.32
N GLU A 501 8.89 29.51 30.06
CA GLU A 501 10.12 30.09 29.50
C GLU A 501 11.18 29.02 29.19
N ALA A 502 11.15 27.89 29.90
CA ALA A 502 12.04 26.76 29.66
C ALA A 502 11.78 26.10 28.28
N MET A 503 12.82 25.46 27.74
CA MET A 503 12.67 24.57 26.58
C MET A 503 11.96 23.27 26.99
N HIS A 504 10.89 22.87 26.31
CA HIS A 504 10.14 21.65 26.63
C HIS A 504 10.39 20.54 25.61
N VAL A 505 10.84 19.37 26.10
CA VAL A 505 11.05 18.17 25.29
C VAL A 505 10.09 17.06 25.73
N SER A 506 9.16 16.72 24.85
CA SER A 506 8.21 15.62 25.06
C SER A 506 8.80 14.29 24.59
N VAL A 507 8.69 13.25 25.43
CA VAL A 507 9.07 11.88 25.09
C VAL A 507 7.92 10.90 25.31
N ASP A 508 7.91 9.78 24.59
CA ASP A 508 6.93 8.71 24.80
C ASP A 508 7.28 7.87 26.04
N ASN A 509 8.58 7.61 26.24
CA ASN A 509 9.12 6.85 27.37
C ASN A 509 10.47 7.43 27.81
N PHE A 510 10.71 7.50 29.12
CA PHE A 510 11.95 8.01 29.70
C PHE A 510 13.16 7.08 29.54
N MET A 511 12.94 5.79 29.30
CA MET A 511 14.04 4.82 29.23
C MET A 511 14.72 4.79 27.85
N ASN A 512 13.95 5.05 26.80
CA ASN A 512 14.43 4.92 25.43
C ASN A 512 13.73 5.95 24.55
N SER A 513 14.37 7.10 24.39
CA SER A 513 13.90 8.16 23.49
C SER A 513 15.04 8.62 22.58
N PRO A 514 14.85 8.64 21.25
CA PRO A 514 15.83 9.20 20.32
C PRO A 514 16.01 10.71 20.54
N ARG A 515 15.04 11.38 21.18
CA ARG A 515 15.09 12.82 21.54
C ARG A 515 16.28 13.17 22.44
N TYR A 516 16.85 12.20 23.18
CA TYR A 516 18.02 12.47 24.02
C TYR A 516 19.28 12.79 23.21
N ASP A 517 19.43 12.18 22.03
CA ASP A 517 20.55 12.48 21.16
C ASP A 517 20.42 13.90 20.57
N GLU A 518 19.18 14.37 20.33
CA GLU A 518 18.90 15.75 19.93
C GLU A 518 19.29 16.75 21.04
N VAL A 519 18.90 16.48 22.29
CA VAL A 519 19.27 17.33 23.45
C VAL A 519 20.79 17.40 23.61
N VAL A 520 21.49 16.27 23.45
CA VAL A 520 22.95 16.23 23.50
C VAL A 520 23.57 17.10 22.40
N GLU A 521 23.08 17.01 21.17
CA GLU A 521 23.60 17.83 20.06
C GLU A 521 23.32 19.32 20.23
N ILE A 522 22.16 19.71 20.79
CA ILE A 522 21.84 21.12 21.07
C ILE A 522 22.83 21.69 22.08
N VAL A 523 23.02 21.00 23.21
CA VAL A 523 23.93 21.42 24.27
C VAL A 523 25.38 21.42 23.78
N ARG A 524 25.77 20.42 22.98
CA ARG A 524 27.11 20.35 22.38
C ARG A 524 27.41 21.57 21.52
N LYS A 525 26.48 21.96 20.65
CA LYS A 525 26.63 23.15 19.80
C LYS A 525 26.74 24.46 20.59
N GLN A 526 26.07 24.54 21.75
CA GLN A 526 26.20 25.69 22.66
C GLN A 526 27.56 25.71 23.37
N HIS A 527 28.16 24.55 23.65
CA HIS A 527 29.49 24.44 24.26
C HIS A 527 30.66 24.62 23.27
N ASP A 528 30.55 24.07 22.06
CA ASP A 528 31.58 24.19 21.02
C ASP A 528 31.66 25.60 20.41
N GLY A 529 30.63 26.44 20.61
CA GLY A 529 30.60 27.84 20.17
C GLY A 529 31.41 28.81 21.05
N ASP A 530 31.91 28.35 22.21
CA ASP A 530 32.75 29.12 23.15
C ASP A 530 34.26 28.80 22.99
N ALA A 531 34.67 28.01 21.99
CA ALA A 531 36.06 27.59 21.74
C ALA A 531 36.77 28.40 20.65
#